data_AF-A0A0X3BM95-F1
#
_entry.id   AF-A0A0X3BM95-F1
#
_cell.length_a   1.000
_cell.length_b   1.000
_cell.length_c   1.000
_cell.angle_alpha   90.00
_cell.angle_beta   90.00
_cell.angle_gamma   90.00
#
_symmetry.space_group_name_H-M   'P 1'
#
loop_
_entity.id
_entity.type
_entity.pdbx_description
1 polymer ?
#
loop_
_entity_poly.entity_id
_entity_poly.type
_entity_poly.pdbx_seq_one_letter_code
_entity_poly.pdbx_strand_id
1 'polypeptide(L)'
;MHDPESSIRTIEDQTPGLGPACTSRVLRFAVPVIFGAIDAPLVRVLGHGDPGAQRYHLLDLVAAPSGTRWTISARQPAWPGEYGVWIETLQAIARRLNREEVCCPHPEPFLRSGLRDRDIWAAADVEMALSCYASGILQKRCAP
;
A
#
# COMPACT_ATOMS: atom_id res chain seq x y z
N MET A 1 17.38 -8.66 -6.66
CA MET A 1 16.24 -7.90 -6.10
C MET A 1 15.24 -8.93 -5.63
N HIS A 2 14.81 -8.91 -4.36
CA HIS A 2 13.79 -9.86 -3.90
C HIS A 2 12.50 -9.56 -4.65
N ASP A 3 11.92 -10.58 -5.28
CA ASP A 3 10.65 -10.47 -5.96
C ASP A 3 9.52 -10.32 -4.91
N PRO A 4 8.80 -9.18 -4.88
CA PRO A 4 7.70 -8.97 -3.94
C PRO A 4 6.63 -10.05 -4.03
N GLU A 5 6.38 -10.57 -5.24
CA GLU A 5 5.38 -11.62 -5.47
C GLU A 5 5.76 -12.92 -4.77
N SER A 6 7.01 -13.37 -4.92
CA SER A 6 7.52 -14.56 -4.23
C SER A 6 7.39 -14.48 -2.70
N SER A 7 7.55 -13.27 -2.15
CA SER A 7 7.46 -13.02 -0.71
C SER A 7 6.00 -13.09 -0.23
N ILE A 8 5.05 -12.58 -1.03
CA ILE A 8 3.61 -12.77 -0.79
C ILE A 8 3.25 -14.25 -0.81
N ARG A 9 3.64 -14.99 -1.86
CA ARG A 9 3.34 -16.42 -1.99
C ARG A 9 3.87 -17.21 -0.79
N THR A 10 5.10 -16.92 -0.37
CA THR A 10 5.73 -17.58 0.79
C THR A 10 4.90 -17.40 2.06
N ILE A 11 4.39 -16.19 2.32
CA ILE A 11 3.58 -15.92 3.52
C ILE A 11 2.19 -16.57 3.41
N GLU A 12 1.55 -16.51 2.24
CA GLU A 12 0.24 -17.11 2.00
C GLU A 12 0.28 -18.63 2.14
N ASP A 13 1.34 -19.29 1.63
CA ASP A 13 1.55 -20.73 1.75
C ASP A 13 1.77 -21.16 3.21
N GLN A 14 2.50 -20.36 3.98
CA GLN A 14 2.77 -20.63 5.40
C GLN A 14 1.61 -20.24 6.33
N THR A 15 0.71 -19.36 5.87
CA THR A 15 -0.39 -18.81 6.67
C THR A 15 -1.72 -18.81 5.90
N PRO A 16 -2.30 -20.00 5.65
CA PRO A 16 -3.54 -20.11 4.88
C PRO A 16 -4.66 -19.24 5.47
N GLY A 17 -5.36 -18.51 4.60
CA GLY A 17 -6.47 -17.63 5.00
C GLY A 17 -6.08 -16.17 5.23
N LEU A 18 -4.78 -15.82 5.20
CA LEU A 18 -4.38 -14.42 5.08
C LEU A 18 -4.72 -13.89 3.67
N GLY A 19 -5.47 -12.80 3.62
CA GLY A 19 -5.78 -12.11 2.38
C GLY A 19 -4.73 -11.04 2.03
N PRO A 20 -4.83 -10.44 0.83
CA PRO A 20 -3.81 -9.53 0.28
C PRO A 20 -3.41 -8.38 1.22
N ALA A 21 -4.40 -7.81 1.93
CA ALA A 21 -4.16 -6.71 2.86
C ALA A 21 -3.42 -7.11 4.13
N CYS A 22 -3.61 -8.34 4.61
CA CYS A 22 -2.88 -8.83 5.77
C CYS A 22 -1.46 -9.22 5.39
N THR A 23 -1.29 -9.98 4.31
CA THR A 23 0.00 -10.46 3.82
C THR A 23 0.94 -9.31 3.49
N SER A 24 0.48 -8.32 2.71
CA SER A 24 1.28 -7.13 2.38
C SER A 24 1.65 -6.28 3.60
N ARG A 25 0.78 -6.22 4.63
CA ARG A 25 1.07 -5.51 5.88
C ARG A 25 2.18 -6.19 6.69
N VAL A 26 2.24 -7.52 6.68
CA VAL A 26 3.33 -8.28 7.30
C VAL A 26 4.66 -7.92 6.63
N LEU A 27 4.71 -7.90 5.30
CA LEU A 27 5.92 -7.50 4.56
C LEU A 27 6.35 -6.06 4.84
N ARG A 28 5.40 -5.12 4.80
CA ARG A 28 5.65 -3.71 5.16
C ARG A 28 6.20 -3.56 6.58
N PHE A 29 5.68 -4.33 7.53
CA PHE A 29 6.18 -4.30 8.91
C PHE A 29 7.60 -4.86 9.01
N ALA A 30 7.89 -5.97 8.30
CA ALA A 30 9.19 -6.63 8.33
C ALA A 30 10.29 -5.80 7.66
N VAL A 31 10.02 -5.21 6.49
CA VAL A 31 11.02 -4.47 5.71
C VAL A 31 10.40 -3.20 5.10
N PRO A 32 10.11 -2.16 5.92
CA PRO A 32 9.37 -0.96 5.49
C PRO A 32 10.10 -0.12 4.43
N VAL A 33 11.43 -0.26 4.33
CA VAL A 33 12.23 0.40 3.30
C VAL A 33 11.93 -0.14 1.90
N ILE A 34 11.59 -1.43 1.78
CA ILE A 34 11.31 -2.08 0.50
C ILE A 34 9.81 -2.15 0.23
N PHE A 35 9.03 -2.57 1.23
CA PHE A 35 7.63 -2.95 1.05
C PHE A 35 6.66 -1.90 1.59
N GLY A 36 5.58 -1.69 0.85
CA GLY A 36 4.33 -1.07 1.32
C GLY A 36 3.23 -2.11 1.47
N ALA A 37 2.14 -1.72 2.14
CA ALA A 37 0.92 -2.51 2.23
C ALA A 37 -0.04 -2.16 1.08
N ILE A 38 -1.05 -3.00 0.89
CA ILE A 38 -2.20 -2.69 0.05
C ILE A 38 -3.48 -2.92 0.85
N ASP A 39 -4.49 -2.07 0.70
CA ASP A 39 -5.78 -2.22 1.38
C ASP A 39 -6.94 -1.76 0.50
N ALA A 40 -8.16 -2.12 0.91
CA ALA A 40 -9.34 -1.83 0.11
C ALA A 40 -9.56 -0.32 -0.12
N PRO A 41 -9.35 0.58 0.86
CA PRO A 41 -9.36 2.03 0.61
C PRO A 41 -8.42 2.49 -0.50
N LEU A 42 -7.15 2.03 -0.50
CA LEU A 42 -6.19 2.33 -1.56
C LEU A 42 -6.71 1.83 -2.91
N VAL A 43 -7.12 0.56 -2.99
CA VAL A 43 -7.57 -0.03 -4.26
C VAL A 43 -8.84 0.63 -4.80
N ARG A 44 -9.74 1.10 -3.94
CA ARG A 44 -10.94 1.83 -4.36
C ARG A 44 -10.64 3.19 -5.00
N VAL A 45 -9.58 3.86 -4.58
CA VAL A 45 -9.24 5.21 -5.04
C VAL A 45 -8.21 5.17 -6.16
N LEU A 46 -7.27 4.23 -6.08
CA LEU A 46 -6.10 4.14 -6.95
C LEU A 46 -6.15 2.97 -7.94
N GLY A 47 -7.09 2.04 -7.79
CA GLY A 47 -7.31 0.92 -8.71
C GLY A 47 -8.76 0.85 -9.16
N HIS A 48 -9.27 -0.38 -9.32
CA HIS A 48 -10.65 -0.61 -9.70
C HIS A 48 -11.52 -0.84 -8.46
N GLY A 49 -12.58 -0.06 -8.31
CA GLY A 49 -13.52 -0.26 -7.22
C GLY A 49 -14.71 0.67 -7.30
N ASP A 50 -14.67 1.76 -6.55
CA ASP A 50 -15.77 2.70 -6.44
C ASP A 50 -15.61 3.83 -7.48
N PRO A 51 -16.38 3.84 -8.58
CA PRO A 51 -16.12 4.75 -9.71
C PRO A 51 -16.17 6.24 -9.33
N GLY A 52 -16.96 6.60 -8.30
CA GLY A 52 -17.02 7.99 -7.83
C GLY A 52 -15.86 8.40 -6.93
N ALA A 53 -15.12 7.45 -6.39
CA ALA A 53 -13.96 7.67 -5.52
C ALA A 53 -12.63 7.52 -6.26
N GLN A 54 -12.64 6.86 -7.42
CA GLN A 54 -11.45 6.70 -8.23
C GLN A 54 -10.88 8.08 -8.62
N ARG A 55 -9.55 8.21 -8.54
CA ARG A 55 -8.84 9.46 -8.86
C ARG A 55 -7.73 9.22 -9.87
N TYR A 56 -6.73 8.47 -9.45
CA TYR A 56 -5.61 8.06 -10.29
C TYR A 56 -5.67 6.56 -10.48
N HIS A 57 -5.16 6.06 -11.61
CA HIS A 57 -5.09 4.63 -11.86
C HIS A 57 -3.62 4.22 -11.75
N LEU A 58 -3.25 3.69 -10.59
CA LEU A 58 -1.89 3.29 -10.23
C LEU A 58 -1.75 1.78 -10.02
N LEU A 59 -2.87 1.04 -10.01
CA LEU A 59 -2.87 -0.39 -9.76
C LEU A 59 -4.07 -1.10 -10.41
N ASP A 60 -3.82 -2.29 -10.94
CA ASP A 60 -4.80 -3.13 -11.63
C ASP A 60 -5.41 -4.20 -10.71
N LEU A 61 -5.67 -3.84 -9.45
CA LEU A 61 -6.45 -4.64 -8.52
C LEU A 61 -7.89 -4.17 -8.44
N VAL A 62 -8.78 -5.12 -8.17
CA VAL A 62 -10.20 -4.87 -7.91
C VAL A 62 -10.48 -4.96 -6.40
N ALA A 63 -11.04 -3.89 -5.85
CA ALA A 63 -11.74 -3.90 -4.58
C ALA A 63 -13.24 -4.04 -4.85
N ALA A 64 -13.90 -4.95 -4.16
CA ALA A 64 -15.34 -5.20 -4.30
C ALA A 64 -16.05 -5.10 -2.95
N PRO A 65 -17.34 -4.70 -2.92
CA PRO A 65 -18.14 -4.75 -1.71
C PRO A 65 -18.39 -6.20 -1.30
N SER A 66 -18.24 -6.48 -0.01
CA SER A 66 -18.51 -7.76 0.64
C SER A 66 -19.22 -7.48 1.97
N GLY A 67 -20.55 -7.51 1.93
CA GLY A 67 -21.39 -7.06 3.05
C GLY A 67 -21.23 -5.56 3.29
N THR A 68 -20.86 -5.17 4.52
CA THR A 68 -20.66 -3.76 4.91
C THR A 68 -19.24 -3.25 4.65
N ARG A 69 -18.35 -4.08 4.10
CA ARG A 69 -16.93 -3.76 3.91
C ARG A 69 -16.53 -3.91 2.45
N TRP A 70 -15.38 -3.34 2.10
CA TRP A 70 -14.73 -3.59 0.82
C TRP A 70 -13.56 -4.54 1.02
N THR A 71 -13.34 -5.46 0.09
CA THR A 71 -12.30 -6.48 0.17
C THR A 71 -11.53 -6.59 -1.14
N ILE A 72 -10.30 -7.07 -1.04
CA ILE A 72 -9.44 -7.44 -2.17
C ILE A 72 -9.37 -8.97 -2.18
N SER A 73 -9.79 -9.60 -3.27
CA SER A 73 -9.76 -11.05 -3.38
C SER A 73 -8.35 -11.54 -3.73
N ALA A 74 -7.81 -12.50 -2.99
CA ALA A 74 -6.57 -13.20 -3.37
C ALA A 74 -6.75 -14.08 -4.62
N ARG A 75 -7.99 -14.35 -5.03
CA ARG A 75 -8.31 -15.21 -6.20
C ARG A 75 -8.32 -14.44 -7.52
N GLN A 76 -8.15 -13.12 -7.49
CA GLN A 76 -8.13 -12.35 -8.74
C GLN A 76 -6.84 -12.65 -9.52
N PRO A 77 -6.88 -12.76 -10.86
CA PRO A 77 -5.71 -13.16 -11.66
C PRO A 77 -4.50 -12.23 -11.50
N ALA A 78 -4.74 -10.95 -11.23
CA ALA A 78 -3.70 -9.95 -11.03
C ALA A 78 -2.92 -10.14 -9.71
N TRP A 79 -3.42 -10.91 -8.74
CA TRP A 79 -2.72 -11.16 -7.48
C TRP A 79 -1.87 -12.44 -7.55
N PRO A 80 -0.61 -12.44 -7.06
CA PRO A 80 0.12 -11.33 -6.42
C PRO A 80 0.91 -10.44 -7.39
N GLY A 81 0.85 -10.66 -8.71
CA GLY A 81 1.59 -9.92 -9.73
C GLY A 81 1.57 -8.40 -9.56
N GLU A 82 0.37 -7.87 -9.39
CA GLU A 82 0.13 -6.43 -9.24
C GLU A 82 0.70 -5.86 -7.93
N TYR A 83 0.96 -6.69 -6.93
CA TYR A 83 1.71 -6.26 -5.76
C TYR A 83 3.15 -5.91 -6.10
N GLY A 84 3.79 -6.64 -7.02
CA GLY A 84 5.12 -6.30 -7.53
C GLY A 84 5.14 -4.90 -8.14
N VAL A 85 4.20 -4.62 -9.04
CA VAL A 85 4.01 -3.31 -9.68
C VAL A 85 3.77 -2.20 -8.65
N TRP A 86 2.95 -2.48 -7.65
CA TRP A 86 2.69 -1.55 -6.55
C TRP A 86 3.97 -1.20 -5.77
N ILE A 87 4.79 -2.20 -5.42
CA ILE A 87 6.06 -1.97 -4.72
C ILE A 87 7.03 -1.16 -5.58
N GLU A 88 7.15 -1.45 -6.87
CA GLU A 88 7.99 -0.68 -7.78
C GLU A 88 7.53 0.78 -7.86
N THR A 89 6.22 1.01 -7.91
CA THR A 89 5.59 2.34 -7.93
C THR A 89 5.92 3.12 -6.65
N LEU A 90 5.73 2.51 -5.48
CA LEU A 90 6.04 3.14 -4.19
C LEU A 90 7.52 3.53 -4.09
N GLN A 91 8.41 2.63 -4.50
CA GLN A 91 9.84 2.91 -4.50
C GLN A 91 10.22 3.99 -5.51
N ALA A 92 9.57 4.03 -6.67
CA ALA A 92 9.80 5.09 -7.65
C ALA A 92 9.41 6.46 -7.10
N ILE A 93 8.27 6.56 -6.42
CA ILE A 93 7.82 7.80 -5.76
C ILE A 93 8.79 8.18 -4.63
N ALA A 94 9.16 7.24 -3.75
CA ALA A 94 10.12 7.49 -2.67
C ALA A 94 11.46 8.00 -3.20
N ARG A 95 12.02 7.35 -4.23
CA ARG A 95 13.25 7.78 -4.90
C ARG A 95 13.11 9.18 -5.49
N ARG A 96 11.95 9.53 -6.05
CA ARG A 96 11.72 10.87 -6.59
C ARG A 96 11.71 11.93 -5.48
N LEU A 97 10.94 11.71 -4.43
CA LEU A 97 10.84 12.62 -3.28
C LEU A 97 12.21 12.84 -2.61
N ASN A 98 12.97 11.77 -2.42
CA ASN A 98 14.31 11.85 -1.84
C ASN A 98 15.30 12.61 -2.75
N ARG A 99 15.21 12.42 -4.08
CA ARG A 99 16.04 13.15 -5.05
C ARG A 99 15.71 14.65 -5.09
N GLU A 100 14.45 14.99 -4.86
CA GLU A 100 13.98 16.37 -4.78
C GLU A 100 14.16 16.98 -3.38
N GLU A 101 14.81 16.26 -2.45
CA GLU A 101 15.06 16.71 -1.07
C GLU A 101 13.76 17.10 -0.33
N VAL A 102 12.65 16.46 -0.67
CA VAL A 102 11.39 16.62 0.06
C VAL A 102 11.50 15.86 1.37
N CYS A 103 11.69 16.56 2.48
CA CYS A 103 11.79 15.94 3.81
C CYS A 103 10.54 15.13 4.15
N CYS A 104 10.70 13.85 4.47
CA CYS A 104 9.61 13.04 4.99
C CYS A 104 9.20 13.54 6.39
N PRO A 105 7.91 13.85 6.64
CA PRO A 105 7.46 14.43 7.91
C PRO A 105 7.29 13.36 9.00
N HIS A 106 8.33 12.59 9.29
CA HIS A 106 8.25 11.54 10.32
C HIS A 106 8.02 12.14 11.71
N PRO A 107 7.17 11.51 12.54
CA PRO A 107 7.09 11.87 13.95
C PRO A 107 8.43 11.66 14.67
N GLU A 108 8.85 12.63 15.48
CA GLU A 108 10.11 12.57 16.24
C GLU A 108 10.31 11.26 17.05
N PRO A 109 9.28 10.63 17.65
CA PRO A 109 9.46 9.33 18.31
C PRO A 109 10.00 8.22 17.40
N PHE A 110 9.68 8.24 16.10
CA PHE A 110 10.13 7.22 15.14
C PHE A 110 11.60 7.41 14.80
N LEU A 111 12.05 8.67 14.69
CA LEU A 111 13.44 9.01 14.47
C LEU A 111 14.31 8.62 15.67
N ARG A 112 13.87 8.98 16.89
CA ARG A 112 14.61 8.66 18.13
C ARG A 112 14.73 7.17 18.42
N SER A 113 13.78 6.37 17.95
CA SER A 113 13.79 4.91 18.10
C SER A 113 14.51 4.17 16.98
N GLY A 114 15.05 4.90 15.98
CA GLY A 114 15.73 4.29 14.82
C GLY A 114 14.79 3.50 13.92
N LEU A 115 13.48 3.72 14.02
CA LEU A 115 12.48 3.05 13.18
C LEU A 115 12.40 3.68 11.77
N ARG A 116 12.90 4.91 11.62
CA ARG A 116 12.96 5.66 10.36
C ARG A 116 14.21 6.51 10.28
N ASP A 117 14.69 6.69 9.06
CA ASP A 117 15.79 7.59 8.73
C ASP A 117 15.26 9.01 8.56
N ARG A 118 15.96 9.97 9.17
CA ARG A 118 15.56 11.39 9.15
C ARG A 118 15.49 11.90 7.71
N ASP A 119 14.37 12.54 7.37
CA ASP A 119 14.09 13.19 6.08
C ASP A 119 14.03 12.25 4.86
N ILE A 120 14.17 10.94 5.04
CA ILE A 120 14.18 9.96 3.95
C ILE A 120 12.83 9.25 3.82
N TRP A 121 12.25 9.29 2.62
CA TRP A 121 11.07 8.49 2.28
C TRP A 121 11.43 7.03 2.05
N ALA A 122 10.78 6.14 2.80
CA ALA A 122 10.69 4.71 2.51
C ALA A 122 9.44 4.36 1.70
N ALA A 123 9.39 3.16 1.09
CA ALA A 123 8.19 2.66 0.40
C ALA A 123 6.96 2.65 1.33
N ALA A 124 7.13 2.22 2.58
CA ALA A 124 6.07 2.25 3.58
C ALA A 124 5.56 3.66 3.91
N ASP A 125 6.41 4.68 3.84
CA ASP A 125 5.99 6.06 4.15
C ASP A 125 5.15 6.64 3.02
N VAL A 126 5.55 6.37 1.77
CA VAL A 126 4.74 6.71 0.59
C VAL A 126 3.38 6.01 0.65
N GLU A 127 3.37 4.71 0.96
CA GLU A 127 2.13 3.94 1.12
C GLU A 127 1.21 4.58 2.17
N MET A 128 1.74 4.92 3.35
CA MET A 128 0.95 5.57 4.40
C MET A 128 0.39 6.91 3.95
N ALA A 129 1.19 7.73 3.25
CA ALA A 129 0.72 9.01 2.71
C ALA A 129 -0.43 8.82 1.69
N LEU A 130 -0.31 7.83 0.79
CA LEU A 130 -1.35 7.49 -0.19
C LEU A 130 -2.60 6.92 0.50
N SER A 131 -2.44 6.14 1.57
CA SER A 131 -3.56 5.59 2.36
C SER A 131 -4.31 6.71 3.10
N CYS A 132 -3.59 7.68 3.66
CA CYS A 132 -4.19 8.89 4.25
C CYS A 132 -4.97 9.70 3.20
N TYR A 133 -4.41 9.89 2.00
CA TYR A 133 -5.10 10.54 0.89
C TYR A 133 -6.39 9.80 0.50
N ALA A 134 -6.31 8.48 0.27
CA ALA A 134 -7.45 7.66 -0.11
C ALA A 134 -8.55 7.70 0.94
N SER A 135 -8.18 7.61 2.22
CA SER A 135 -9.11 7.75 3.35
C SER A 135 -9.83 9.10 3.34
N GLY A 136 -9.11 10.20 3.09
CA GLY A 136 -9.69 11.54 2.99
C GLY A 136 -10.70 11.68 1.84
N ILE A 137 -10.43 11.05 0.68
CA ILE A 137 -11.39 11.02 -0.44
C ILE A 137 -12.65 10.25 -0.06
N LEU A 138 -12.51 9.09 0.59
CA LEU A 138 -13.64 8.27 0.99
C LEU A 138 -14.48 8.92 2.09
N GLN A 139 -13.86 9.62 3.05
CA GLN A 139 -14.58 10.37 4.09
C GLN A 139 -15.40 11.52 3.53
N LYS A 140 -14.84 12.30 2.58
CA LYS A 140 -15.57 13.41 1.92
C LYS A 140 -16.84 12.95 1.20
N ARG A 141 -16.91 11.67 0.80
CA ARG A 141 -18.11 11.10 0.16
C ARG A 141 -19.15 10.58 1.15
N CYS A 142 -18.73 10.30 2.40
CA CYS A 142 -19.64 9.92 3.47
C CYS A 142 -20.15 11.14 4.27
N ALA A 143 -19.66 12.35 3.97
CA ALA A 143 -20.20 13.58 4.53
C ALA A 143 -21.57 13.87 3.88
N PRO A 144 -22.61 14.21 4.68
CA PRO A 144 -23.98 14.42 4.21
C PRO A 144 -24.13 15.62 3.27
#